data_AF-A0A3Q3D766-F1
#
_entry.id   AF-A0A3Q3D766-F1
#
_cell.length_a   1.000
_cell.length_b   1.000
_cell.length_c   1.000
_cell.angle_alpha   90.00
_cell.angle_beta   90.00
_cell.angle_gamma   90.00
#
_symmetry.space_group_name_H-M   'P 1'
#
loop_
_entity.id
_entity.type
_entity.pdbx_description
1 polymer ?
#
loop_
_entity_poly.entity_id
_entity_poly.type
_entity_poly.pdbx_seq_one_letter_code
_entity_poly.pdbx_strand_id
1 'polypeptide(L)'
;MQGFYSKLDSAPLLGVALGREGTPVPLSLAVETEKAQALLQTFSSASLLASAGLGLFCVAADHALQLPLIQHHLWLRAALDNGTHAVVGLWSWAVVIGLRKKSDVYEVLLAGLLASIIDLDHFYMAGSLSIKAAVSLPQRPPLHCSSLIPVLCLSLRFLMWLGRLKDAWCSLPWMLFISMATHHVRDAVRRGLWVCPLGNTAPLPYWLYVSTTATLPHLCSVLMYLTGTRDVISTKHGVAIDV
;
A
#
# COMPACT_ATOMS: atom_id res chain seq x y z
N MET A 1 17.87 17.67 53.91
CA MET A 1 16.56 17.79 54.59
C MET A 1 15.76 18.82 53.82
N GLN A 2 15.12 18.45 52.70
CA GLN A 2 13.73 17.97 52.62
C GLN A 2 12.73 18.89 53.33
N GLY A 3 12.23 19.88 52.59
CA GLY A 3 10.97 20.56 52.85
C GLY A 3 9.89 19.94 51.97
N PHE A 4 8.91 19.33 52.62
CA PHE A 4 7.64 18.89 52.05
C PHE A 4 6.87 20.10 51.50
N TYR A 5 6.41 20.05 50.25
CA TYR A 5 5.18 20.73 49.83
C TYR A 5 4.42 19.87 48.81
N SER A 6 3.10 19.90 48.99
CA SER A 6 2.11 18.90 48.61
C SER A 6 1.81 18.85 47.11
N LYS A 7 1.63 17.62 46.62
CA LYS A 7 0.71 17.32 45.51
C LYS A 7 -0.73 17.52 45.99
N LEU A 8 -1.50 18.32 45.28
CA LEU A 8 -2.86 18.08 44.77
C LEU A 8 -3.58 19.40 44.50
N ASP A 9 -4.44 19.36 43.48
CA ASP A 9 -5.31 20.40 42.91
C ASP A 9 -4.58 21.36 41.94
N SER A 10 -4.89 21.46 40.63
CA SER A 10 -6.22 21.70 40.07
C SER A 10 -6.24 21.58 38.52
N ALA A 11 -7.35 21.07 37.97
CA ALA A 11 -7.91 21.25 36.62
C ALA A 11 -7.24 20.60 35.36
N PRO A 12 -8.03 20.01 34.44
CA PRO A 12 -7.56 19.68 33.11
C PRO A 12 -7.44 20.97 32.29
N LEU A 13 -6.21 21.39 32.00
CA LEU A 13 -5.94 22.38 30.95
C LEU A 13 -6.44 21.81 29.62
N LEU A 14 -7.69 22.17 29.26
CA LEU A 14 -8.19 22.07 27.89
C LEU A 14 -7.27 22.94 27.02
N GLY A 15 -6.30 22.30 26.38
CA GLY A 15 -5.39 22.98 25.47
C GLY A 15 -6.18 23.72 24.40
N VAL A 16 -5.90 25.00 24.20
CA VAL A 16 -6.49 25.80 23.14
C VAL A 16 -5.42 25.94 22.06
N ALA A 17 -5.73 25.52 20.83
CA ALA A 17 -4.90 25.82 19.68
C ALA A 17 -5.38 27.15 19.06
N LEU A 18 -4.43 28.01 18.66
CA LEU A 18 -4.74 29.26 17.98
C LEU A 18 -5.01 28.98 16.50
N GLY A 19 -6.23 29.28 16.04
CA GLY A 19 -6.58 29.22 14.63
C GLY A 19 -5.96 30.36 13.81
N ARG A 20 -6.04 30.25 12.48
CA ARG A 20 -5.46 31.19 11.50
C ARG A 20 -5.93 32.65 11.63
N GLU A 21 -7.04 32.90 12.32
CA GLU A 21 -7.57 34.25 12.62
C GLU A 21 -7.45 34.64 14.11
N GLY A 22 -6.68 33.90 14.91
CA GLY A 22 -6.49 34.21 16.34
C GLY A 22 -7.68 33.83 17.24
N THR A 23 -8.72 33.19 16.69
CA THR A 23 -9.82 32.65 17.48
C THR A 23 -9.41 31.35 18.18
N PRO A 24 -9.68 31.20 19.49
CA PRO A 24 -9.38 29.97 20.22
C PRO A 24 -10.30 28.83 19.74
N VAL A 25 -9.71 27.83 19.09
CA VAL A 25 -10.43 26.61 18.69
C VAL A 25 -10.20 25.55 19.77
N PRO A 26 -11.23 24.87 20.29
CA PRO A 26 -11.05 23.74 21.19
C PRO A 26 -10.15 22.69 20.53
N LEU A 27 -9.14 22.16 21.24
CA LEU A 27 -8.19 21.16 20.69
C LEU A 27 -8.91 20.02 19.95
N SER A 28 -10.05 19.58 20.48
CA SER A 28 -10.90 18.53 19.91
C SER A 28 -11.39 18.87 18.51
N LEU A 29 -11.86 20.11 18.31
CA LEU A 29 -12.36 20.61 17.02
C LEU A 29 -11.21 20.78 16.02
N ALA A 30 -10.06 21.30 16.46
CA ALA A 30 -8.88 21.43 15.60
C ALA A 30 -8.38 20.06 15.10
N VAL A 31 -8.27 19.09 16.02
CA VAL A 31 -7.92 17.70 15.69
C VAL A 31 -8.94 17.12 14.70
N GLU A 32 -10.25 17.26 14.95
CA GLU A 32 -11.31 16.79 14.05
C GLU A 32 -11.25 17.43 12.66
N THR A 33 -10.95 18.72 12.56
CA THR A 33 -10.80 19.41 11.27
C THR A 33 -9.59 18.90 10.49
N GLU A 34 -8.46 18.63 11.15
CA GLU A 34 -7.30 18.01 10.51
C GLU A 34 -7.62 16.59 10.04
N LYS A 35 -8.39 15.81 10.82
CA LYS A 35 -8.87 14.48 10.41
C LYS A 35 -9.71 14.57 9.14
N ALA A 36 -10.68 15.48 9.12
CA ALA A 36 -11.56 15.69 7.98
C ALA A 36 -10.76 16.12 6.74
N GLN A 37 -9.79 17.01 6.89
CA GLN A 37 -8.95 17.49 5.79
C GLN A 37 -8.03 16.39 5.23
N ALA A 38 -7.44 15.55 6.09
CA ALA A 38 -6.62 14.40 5.65
C ALA A 38 -7.45 13.34 4.90
N LEU A 39 -8.70 13.10 5.34
CA LEU A 39 -9.64 12.23 4.63
C LEU A 39 -10.05 12.84 3.28
N LEU A 40 -10.34 14.14 3.22
CA LEU A 40 -10.66 14.81 1.96
C LEU A 40 -9.49 14.78 0.97
N GLN A 41 -8.24 14.89 1.44
CA GLN A 41 -7.06 14.74 0.57
C GLN A 41 -6.94 13.33 -0.02
N THR A 42 -7.29 12.30 0.75
CA THR A 42 -7.34 10.90 0.28
C THR A 42 -8.30 10.72 -0.90
N PHE A 43 -9.41 11.46 -0.89
CA PHE A 43 -10.47 11.41 -1.91
C PHE A 43 -10.49 12.66 -2.80
N SER A 44 -9.33 13.34 -2.97
CA SER A 44 -9.22 14.47 -3.89
C SER A 44 -9.55 14.04 -5.33
N SER A 45 -10.04 14.97 -6.15
CA SER A 45 -10.37 14.69 -7.56
C SER A 45 -9.17 14.11 -8.33
N ALA A 46 -7.95 14.59 -8.05
CA ALA A 46 -6.73 14.05 -8.64
C ALA A 46 -6.47 12.59 -8.24
N SER A 47 -6.67 12.25 -6.97
CA SER A 47 -6.54 10.89 -6.45
C SER A 47 -7.57 9.94 -7.07
N LEU A 48 -8.84 10.39 -7.18
CA LEU A 48 -9.91 9.64 -7.82
C LEU A 48 -9.66 9.42 -9.32
N LEU A 49 -9.20 10.46 -10.03
CA LEU A 49 -8.81 10.36 -11.44
C LEU A 49 -7.62 9.41 -11.63
N ALA A 50 -6.62 9.47 -10.74
CA ALA A 50 -5.48 8.55 -10.77
C ALA A 50 -5.91 7.09 -10.56
N SER A 51 -6.84 6.84 -9.63
CA SER A 51 -7.40 5.51 -9.39
C SER A 51 -8.27 5.00 -10.54
N ALA A 52 -9.05 5.88 -11.18
CA ALA A 52 -9.77 5.53 -12.40
C ALA A 52 -8.80 5.19 -13.54
N GLY A 53 -7.72 5.96 -13.68
CA GLY A 53 -6.62 5.70 -14.62
C GLY A 53 -5.93 4.36 -14.36
N LEU A 54 -5.68 4.01 -13.10
CA LEU A 54 -5.14 2.71 -12.70
C LEU A 54 -6.07 1.56 -13.13
N GLY A 55 -7.38 1.69 -12.91
CA GLY A 55 -8.36 0.70 -13.38
C GLY A 55 -8.39 0.57 -14.91
N LEU A 56 -8.35 1.69 -15.64
CA LEU A 56 -8.27 1.68 -17.10
C LEU A 56 -6.97 1.04 -17.61
N PHE A 57 -5.85 1.32 -16.94
CA PHE A 57 -4.56 0.70 -17.25
C PHE A 57 -4.62 -0.82 -17.08
N CYS A 58 -5.20 -1.31 -15.98
CA CYS A 58 -5.42 -2.74 -15.76
C CYS A 58 -6.16 -3.40 -16.93
N VAL A 59 -7.28 -2.80 -17.36
CA VAL A 59 -8.05 -3.29 -18.51
C VAL A 59 -7.22 -3.30 -19.79
N ALA A 60 -6.54 -2.19 -20.09
CA ALA A 60 -5.72 -2.07 -21.30
C ALA A 60 -4.54 -3.06 -21.32
N ALA A 61 -3.83 -3.20 -20.20
CA ALA A 61 -2.68 -4.10 -20.06
C ALA A 61 -3.08 -5.57 -20.22
N ASP A 62 -4.18 -5.98 -19.59
CA ASP A 62 -4.66 -7.36 -19.70
C ASP A 62 -5.15 -7.68 -21.13
N HIS A 63 -5.82 -6.74 -21.81
CA HIS A 63 -6.16 -6.91 -23.22
C HIS A 63 -4.93 -6.97 -24.12
N ALA A 64 -3.92 -6.14 -23.86
CA ALA A 64 -2.65 -6.20 -24.58
C ALA A 64 -1.97 -7.57 -24.40
N LEU A 65 -1.93 -8.09 -23.16
CA LEU A 65 -1.37 -9.42 -22.88
C LEU A 65 -2.09 -10.55 -23.63
N GLN A 66 -3.36 -10.39 -24.00
CA GLN A 66 -4.12 -11.37 -24.78
C GLN A 66 -3.82 -11.34 -26.28
N LEU A 67 -3.08 -10.35 -26.79
CA LEU A 67 -2.75 -10.25 -28.21
C LEU A 67 -1.95 -11.48 -28.67
N PRO A 68 -2.23 -12.05 -29.87
CA PRO A 68 -1.52 -13.23 -30.38
C PRO A 68 -0.01 -13.05 -30.41
N LEU A 69 0.47 -11.85 -30.82
CA LEU A 69 1.89 -11.51 -30.84
C LEU A 69 2.56 -11.73 -29.48
N ILE A 70 1.87 -11.38 -28.38
CA ILE A 70 2.40 -11.56 -27.02
C ILE A 70 2.24 -13.02 -26.58
N GLN A 71 1.09 -13.65 -26.85
CA GLN A 71 0.82 -15.03 -26.44
C GLN A 71 1.77 -16.05 -27.09
N HIS A 72 2.23 -15.81 -28.32
CA HIS A 72 3.20 -16.68 -29.00
C HIS A 72 4.63 -16.56 -28.46
N HIS A 73 4.97 -15.46 -27.79
CA HIS A 73 6.32 -15.21 -27.27
C HIS A 73 6.36 -15.31 -25.74
N LEU A 74 6.73 -16.49 -25.23
CA LEU A 74 6.74 -16.78 -23.79
C LEU A 74 7.50 -15.74 -22.94
N TRP A 75 8.69 -15.34 -23.38
CA TRP A 75 9.51 -14.35 -22.68
C TRP A 75 8.82 -12.98 -22.62
N LEU A 76 8.28 -12.53 -23.74
CA LEU A 76 7.58 -11.26 -23.82
C LEU A 76 6.34 -11.26 -22.93
N ARG A 77 5.55 -12.35 -22.98
CA ARG A 77 4.38 -12.51 -22.11
C ARG A 77 4.75 -12.46 -20.64
N ALA A 78 5.76 -13.22 -20.21
CA ALA A 78 6.19 -13.25 -18.81
C ALA A 78 6.74 -11.87 -18.36
N ALA A 79 7.53 -11.21 -19.20
CA ALA A 79 8.07 -9.88 -18.90
C ALA A 79 6.98 -8.81 -18.80
N LEU A 80 5.99 -8.82 -19.69
CA LEU A 80 4.87 -7.89 -19.66
C LEU A 80 3.90 -8.17 -18.51
N ASP A 81 3.68 -9.43 -18.15
CA ASP A 81 2.82 -9.81 -17.02
C ASP A 81 3.42 -9.30 -15.71
N ASN A 82 4.69 -9.63 -15.44
CA ASN A 82 5.43 -9.13 -14.28
C ASN A 82 5.60 -7.59 -14.30
N GLY A 83 5.86 -7.01 -15.48
CA GLY A 83 5.89 -5.56 -15.67
C GLY A 83 4.56 -4.87 -15.33
N THR A 84 3.42 -5.53 -15.62
CA THR A 84 2.09 -5.04 -15.23
C THR A 84 1.95 -5.04 -13.71
N HIS A 85 2.38 -6.11 -13.01
CA HIS A 85 2.41 -6.12 -11.55
C HIS A 85 3.26 -4.99 -10.97
N ALA A 86 4.44 -4.74 -11.55
CA ALA A 86 5.31 -3.65 -11.13
C ALA A 86 4.64 -2.28 -11.28
N VAL A 87 4.05 -1.99 -12.44
CA VAL A 87 3.37 -0.71 -12.70
C VAL A 87 2.15 -0.54 -11.79
N VAL A 88 1.36 -1.59 -11.57
CA VAL A 88 0.19 -1.53 -10.68
C VAL A 88 0.62 -1.24 -9.24
N GLY A 89 1.65 -1.93 -8.72
CA GLY A 89 2.16 -1.69 -7.35
C GLY A 89 2.71 -0.26 -7.18
N LEU A 90 3.49 0.19 -8.16
CA LEU A 90 4.05 1.55 -8.23
C LEU A 90 2.93 2.60 -8.20
N TRP A 91 1.99 2.51 -9.13
CA TRP A 91 0.92 3.48 -9.28
C TRP A 91 -0.01 3.47 -8.06
N SER A 92 -0.33 2.30 -7.52
CA SER A 92 -1.11 2.16 -6.30
C SER A 92 -0.45 2.89 -5.13
N TRP A 93 0.87 2.75 -4.95
CA TRP A 93 1.57 3.47 -3.90
C TRP A 93 1.61 4.98 -4.14
N ALA A 94 1.74 5.42 -5.39
CA ALA A 94 1.68 6.83 -5.75
C ALA A 94 0.33 7.47 -5.36
N VAL A 95 -0.78 6.73 -5.52
CA VAL A 95 -2.11 7.16 -5.04
C VAL A 95 -2.16 7.19 -3.51
N VAL A 96 -1.59 6.20 -2.82
CA VAL A 96 -1.56 6.15 -1.35
C VAL A 96 -0.86 7.37 -0.75
N ILE A 97 0.33 7.72 -1.25
CA ILE A 97 1.13 8.80 -0.64
C ILE A 97 0.80 10.19 -1.21
N GLY A 98 0.29 10.25 -2.44
CA GLY A 98 0.09 11.51 -3.16
C GLY A 98 1.41 12.22 -3.42
N LEU A 99 2.04 11.94 -4.56
CA LEU A 99 3.36 12.48 -4.95
C LEU A 99 3.47 13.99 -4.75
N ARG A 100 4.42 14.43 -3.92
CA ARG A 100 4.71 15.86 -3.66
C ARG A 100 6.18 16.19 -3.84
N LYS A 101 7.07 15.22 -3.62
CA LYS A 101 8.52 15.43 -3.57
C LYS A 101 9.26 14.44 -4.46
N LYS A 102 10.50 14.79 -4.79
CA LYS A 102 11.39 13.89 -5.55
C LYS A 102 11.70 12.60 -4.80
N SER A 103 11.79 12.65 -3.46
CA SER A 103 12.01 11.47 -2.62
C SER A 103 10.91 10.42 -2.78
N ASP A 104 9.68 10.86 -3.00
CA ASP A 104 8.50 9.99 -3.13
C ASP A 104 8.60 9.07 -4.35
N VAL A 105 9.35 9.50 -5.39
CA VAL A 105 9.62 8.68 -6.57
C VAL A 105 10.37 7.41 -6.20
N TYR A 106 11.32 7.46 -5.26
CA TYR A 106 12.04 6.27 -4.81
C TYR A 106 11.12 5.29 -4.07
N GLU A 107 10.19 5.78 -3.25
CA GLU A 107 9.22 4.92 -2.58
C GLU A 107 8.27 4.25 -3.56
N VAL A 108 7.82 5.00 -4.57
CA VAL A 108 6.93 4.52 -5.63
C VAL A 108 7.64 3.48 -6.53
N LEU A 109 8.90 3.72 -6.89
CA LEU A 109 9.73 2.72 -7.58
C LEU A 109 9.97 1.46 -6.73
N LEU A 110 10.21 1.63 -5.43
CA LEU A 110 10.36 0.51 -4.50
C LEU A 110 9.08 -0.33 -4.41
N ALA A 111 7.90 0.30 -4.35
CA ALA A 111 6.63 -0.42 -4.37
C ALA A 111 6.45 -1.26 -5.66
N GLY A 112 6.79 -0.70 -6.81
CA GLY A 112 6.77 -1.45 -8.07
C GLY A 112 7.76 -2.62 -8.07
N LEU A 113 8.97 -2.40 -7.55
CA LEU A 113 9.97 -3.46 -7.41
C LEU A 113 9.49 -4.58 -6.47
N LEU A 114 8.92 -4.24 -5.32
CA LEU A 114 8.36 -5.20 -4.37
C LEU A 114 7.24 -6.03 -5.00
N ALA A 115 6.37 -5.40 -5.80
CA ALA A 115 5.31 -6.11 -6.52
C ALA A 115 5.86 -7.08 -7.57
N SER A 116 7.00 -6.74 -8.20
CA SER A 116 7.65 -7.56 -9.23
C SER A 116 8.47 -8.72 -8.66
N ILE A 117 9.12 -8.52 -7.51
CA ILE A 117 9.97 -9.55 -6.88
C ILE A 117 9.16 -10.77 -6.43
N ILE A 118 7.85 -10.62 -6.21
CA ILE A 118 6.95 -11.73 -5.84
C ILE A 118 7.07 -12.88 -6.86
N ASP A 119 7.10 -12.57 -8.16
CA ASP A 119 7.21 -13.55 -9.24
C ASP A 119 8.55 -14.31 -9.27
N LEU A 120 9.57 -13.85 -8.53
CA LEU A 120 10.84 -14.57 -8.44
C LEU A 120 10.69 -15.90 -7.69
N ASP A 121 9.61 -16.06 -6.91
CA ASP A 121 9.32 -17.33 -6.25
C ASP A 121 9.01 -18.47 -7.23
N HIS A 122 8.58 -18.15 -8.46
CA HIS A 122 8.41 -19.12 -9.53
C HIS A 122 9.75 -19.76 -9.92
N PHE A 123 10.82 -18.95 -10.04
CA PHE A 123 12.15 -19.46 -10.35
C PHE A 123 12.74 -20.26 -9.18
N TYR A 124 12.50 -19.77 -7.94
CA TYR A 124 12.88 -20.51 -6.73
C TYR A 124 12.19 -21.88 -6.67
N MET A 125 10.88 -21.94 -6.88
CA MET A 125 10.11 -23.19 -6.86
C MET A 125 10.45 -24.10 -8.05
N ALA A 126 10.81 -23.53 -9.19
CA ALA A 126 11.28 -24.30 -10.35
C ALA A 126 12.70 -24.87 -10.16
N GLY A 127 13.44 -24.39 -9.15
CA GLY A 127 14.86 -24.73 -8.96
C GLY A 127 15.73 -24.36 -10.16
N SER A 128 15.33 -23.40 -10.99
CA SER A 128 16.03 -23.02 -12.22
C SER A 128 15.67 -21.60 -12.68
N LEU A 129 16.54 -20.98 -13.48
CA LEU A 129 16.28 -19.69 -14.15
C LEU A 129 15.55 -19.84 -15.50
N SER A 130 15.04 -21.04 -15.81
CA SER A 130 14.31 -21.29 -17.05
C SER A 130 12.89 -20.75 -16.95
N ILE A 131 12.54 -19.75 -17.78
CA ILE A 131 11.16 -19.22 -17.83
C ILE A 131 10.15 -20.34 -18.11
N LYS A 132 10.49 -21.27 -19.01
CA LYS A 132 9.60 -22.40 -19.32
C LYS A 132 9.29 -23.23 -18.06
N ALA A 133 10.29 -23.45 -17.20
CA ALA A 133 10.08 -24.16 -15.94
C ALA A 133 9.26 -23.32 -14.95
N ALA A 134 9.62 -22.04 -14.77
CA ALA A 134 8.96 -21.10 -13.87
C ALA A 134 7.45 -20.93 -14.16
N VAL A 135 7.04 -20.94 -15.42
CA VAL A 135 5.61 -20.81 -15.80
C VAL A 135 4.85 -22.14 -15.85
N SER A 136 5.53 -23.28 -15.72
CA SER A 136 4.94 -24.63 -15.86
C SER A 136 4.89 -25.39 -14.54
N LEU A 137 4.89 -24.67 -13.42
CA LEU A 137 4.94 -25.27 -12.08
C LEU A 137 3.66 -26.08 -11.77
N PRO A 138 3.81 -27.25 -11.12
CA PRO A 138 2.68 -28.10 -10.75
C PRO A 138 1.88 -27.53 -9.57
N GLN A 139 2.51 -26.68 -8.76
CA GLN A 139 1.93 -26.11 -7.55
C GLN A 139 2.16 -24.59 -7.54
N ARG A 140 1.36 -23.88 -6.74
CA ARG A 140 1.48 -22.42 -6.62
C ARG A 140 2.70 -22.07 -5.74
N PRO A 141 3.58 -21.17 -6.19
CA PRO A 141 4.70 -20.70 -5.40
C PRO A 141 4.30 -20.05 -4.07
N PRO A 142 5.17 -20.09 -3.05
CA PRO A 142 4.81 -19.73 -1.68
C PRO A 142 4.48 -18.25 -1.49
N LEU A 143 5.14 -17.30 -2.17
CA LEU A 143 4.86 -15.87 -1.98
C LEU A 143 3.47 -15.50 -2.49
N HIS A 144 2.88 -16.31 -3.37
CA HIS A 144 1.50 -16.18 -3.83
C HIS A 144 0.45 -16.71 -2.83
N CYS A 145 0.84 -17.13 -1.64
CA CYS A 145 -0.07 -17.44 -0.53
C CYS A 145 -0.57 -16.14 0.10
N SER A 146 -1.85 -15.79 -0.09
CA SER A 146 -2.42 -14.53 0.40
C SER A 146 -2.46 -14.44 1.92
N SER A 147 -2.49 -15.58 2.62
CA SER A 147 -2.34 -15.62 4.08
C SER A 147 -0.97 -15.10 4.56
N LEU A 148 0.07 -15.12 3.71
CA LEU A 148 1.37 -14.57 4.06
C LEU A 148 1.38 -13.03 4.10
N ILE A 149 0.47 -12.35 3.39
CA ILE A 149 0.43 -10.89 3.35
C ILE A 149 0.35 -10.28 4.76
N PRO A 150 -0.68 -10.60 5.58
CA PRO A 150 -0.76 -10.06 6.94
C PRO A 150 0.41 -10.54 7.81
N VAL A 151 0.88 -11.79 7.65
CA VAL A 151 2.02 -12.33 8.42
C VAL A 151 3.28 -11.51 8.16
N LEU A 152 3.63 -11.26 6.89
CA LEU A 152 4.83 -10.51 6.51
C LEU A 152 4.73 -9.05 6.93
N CYS A 153 3.57 -8.40 6.72
CA CYS A 153 3.38 -7.00 7.08
C CYS A 153 3.46 -6.79 8.60
N LEU A 154 2.82 -7.66 9.39
CA LEU A 154 2.86 -7.58 10.86
C LEU A 154 4.24 -7.95 11.41
N SER A 155 4.90 -8.96 10.84
CA SER A 155 6.26 -9.35 11.23
C SER A 155 7.26 -8.22 10.96
N LEU A 156 7.15 -7.56 9.80
CA LEU A 156 7.98 -6.40 9.46
C LEU A 156 7.72 -5.24 10.41
N ARG A 157 6.44 -4.94 10.70
CA ARG A 157 6.06 -3.91 11.68
C ARG A 157 6.63 -4.21 13.07
N PHE A 158 6.57 -5.47 13.50
CA PHE A 158 7.13 -5.92 14.78
C PHE A 158 8.67 -5.79 14.80
N LEU A 159 9.35 -6.20 13.73
CA LEU A 159 10.80 -6.09 13.61
C LEU A 159 11.27 -4.63 13.65
N MET A 160 10.56 -3.74 12.96
CA MET A 160 10.84 -2.30 13.01
C MET A 160 10.62 -1.72 14.41
N TRP A 161 9.61 -2.21 15.13
CA TRP A 161 9.36 -1.83 16.51
C TRP A 161 10.52 -2.27 17.42
N LEU A 162 11.00 -3.51 17.30
CA LEU A 162 12.17 -4.02 18.02
C LEU A 162 13.44 -3.22 17.71
N GLY A 163 13.68 -2.94 16.42
CA GLY A 163 14.84 -2.19 15.95
C GLY A 163 14.78 -0.69 16.19
N ARG A 164 13.70 -0.17 16.81
CA ARG A 164 13.45 1.28 16.99
C ARG A 164 13.53 2.09 15.68
N LEU A 165 13.22 1.46 14.55
CA LEU A 165 13.24 2.06 13.21
C LEU A 165 11.93 2.77 12.85
N LYS A 166 11.12 3.12 13.86
CA LYS A 166 9.72 3.55 13.70
C LYS A 166 9.59 4.74 12.77
N ASP A 167 10.52 5.70 12.83
CA ASP A 167 10.35 6.97 12.13
C ASP A 167 10.96 6.97 10.72
N ALA A 168 11.87 6.04 10.40
CA ALA A 168 12.58 6.03 9.13
C ALA A 168 11.85 5.30 8.00
N TRP A 169 11.11 4.24 8.34
CA TRP A 169 10.51 3.34 7.36
C TRP A 169 9.06 2.99 7.69
N CYS A 170 8.35 3.83 8.46
CA CYS A 170 6.97 3.56 8.93
C CYS A 170 5.98 3.14 7.84
N SER A 171 6.22 3.58 6.60
CA SER A 171 5.41 3.27 5.42
C SER A 171 5.69 1.89 4.80
N LEU A 172 6.85 1.29 5.09
CA LEU A 172 7.32 0.05 4.44
C LEU A 172 6.36 -1.15 4.62
N PRO A 173 5.76 -1.42 5.80
CA PRO A 173 4.75 -2.48 5.92
C PRO A 173 3.52 -2.24 5.05
N TRP A 174 3.10 -0.99 4.90
CA TRP A 174 1.96 -0.61 4.05
C TRP A 174 2.31 -0.69 2.56
N MET A 175 3.55 -0.34 2.21
CA MET A 175 4.09 -0.48 0.87
C MET A 175 4.18 -1.96 0.46
N LEU A 176 4.65 -2.82 1.37
CA LEU A 176 4.64 -4.27 1.18
C LEU A 176 3.21 -4.79 1.01
N PHE A 177 2.29 -4.35 1.88
CA PHE A 177 0.87 -4.71 1.80
C PHE A 177 0.28 -4.36 0.43
N ILE A 178 0.41 -3.11 -0.04
CA ILE A 178 -0.19 -2.70 -1.31
C ILE A 178 0.42 -3.47 -2.49
N SER A 179 1.73 -3.72 -2.45
CA SER A 179 2.46 -4.41 -3.50
C SER A 179 2.00 -5.87 -3.62
N MET A 180 1.93 -6.58 -2.50
CA MET A 180 1.46 -7.97 -2.49
C MET A 180 -0.04 -8.08 -2.75
N ALA A 181 -0.85 -7.22 -2.15
CA ALA A 181 -2.30 -7.31 -2.28
C ALA A 181 -2.75 -7.04 -3.73
N THR A 182 -2.22 -6.00 -4.38
CA THR A 182 -2.55 -5.72 -5.79
C THR A 182 -2.07 -6.82 -6.73
N HIS A 183 -0.87 -7.36 -6.47
CA HIS A 183 -0.35 -8.52 -7.20
C HIS A 183 -1.32 -9.72 -7.07
N HIS A 184 -1.67 -10.12 -5.85
CA HIS A 184 -2.52 -11.28 -5.60
C HIS A 184 -3.95 -11.10 -6.13
N VAL A 185 -4.51 -9.90 -6.03
CA VAL A 185 -5.86 -9.59 -6.53
C VAL A 185 -5.94 -9.72 -8.05
N ARG A 186 -4.91 -9.26 -8.78
CA ARG A 186 -4.82 -9.48 -10.23
C ARG A 186 -4.71 -10.96 -10.57
N ASP A 187 -3.83 -11.68 -9.87
CA ASP A 187 -3.59 -13.10 -10.12
C ASP A 187 -4.77 -14.01 -9.77
N ALA A 188 -5.59 -13.58 -8.82
CA ALA A 188 -6.78 -14.29 -8.41
C ALA A 188 -7.86 -14.37 -9.49
N VAL A 189 -7.78 -13.60 -10.58
CA VAL A 189 -8.68 -13.76 -11.74
C VAL A 189 -8.55 -15.16 -12.36
N ARG A 190 -7.38 -15.79 -12.30
CA ARG A 190 -7.12 -17.11 -12.90
C ARG A 190 -7.44 -18.28 -11.96
N ARG A 191 -7.03 -18.17 -10.69
CA ARG A 191 -7.02 -19.30 -9.73
C ARG A 191 -7.63 -18.98 -8.36
N GLY A 192 -8.18 -17.77 -8.18
CA GLY A 192 -8.63 -17.29 -6.87
C GLY A 192 -7.47 -16.91 -5.94
N LEU A 193 -7.82 -16.46 -4.74
CA LEU A 193 -6.87 -16.19 -3.67
C LEU A 193 -6.57 -17.48 -2.92
N TRP A 194 -5.28 -17.76 -2.71
CA TRP A 194 -4.84 -18.86 -1.85
C TRP A 194 -4.81 -18.39 -0.40
N VAL A 195 -5.70 -18.92 0.43
CA VAL A 195 -5.84 -18.62 1.86
C VAL A 195 -5.48 -19.88 2.64
N CYS A 196 -4.19 -20.11 2.90
CA CYS A 196 -3.74 -21.22 3.73
C CYS A 196 -4.16 -21.03 5.20
N PRO A 197 -4.63 -22.07 5.92
CA PRO A 197 -4.83 -23.47 5.48
C PRO A 197 -6.23 -23.75 4.89
N LEU A 198 -7.07 -22.73 4.70
CA LEU A 198 -8.45 -22.85 4.22
C LEU A 198 -8.58 -23.24 2.74
N GLY A 199 -7.52 -23.14 1.94
CA GLY A 199 -7.49 -23.53 0.53
C GLY A 199 -7.56 -22.33 -0.42
N ASN A 200 -8.19 -22.50 -1.58
CA ASN A 200 -8.32 -21.43 -2.58
C ASN A 200 -9.76 -20.91 -2.61
N THR A 201 -9.94 -19.61 -2.81
CA THR A 201 -11.24 -19.05 -3.17
C THR A 201 -11.59 -19.40 -4.62
N ALA A 202 -12.84 -19.16 -5.02
CA ALA A 202 -13.18 -19.12 -6.44
C ALA A 202 -12.36 -18.02 -7.16
N PRO A 203 -12.09 -18.16 -8.48
CA PRO A 203 -11.51 -17.10 -9.28
C PRO A 203 -12.31 -15.80 -9.17
N LEU A 204 -11.61 -14.67 -9.04
CA LEU A 204 -12.29 -13.38 -8.90
C LEU A 204 -12.95 -12.98 -10.22
N PRO A 205 -14.22 -12.54 -10.20
CA PRO A 205 -14.82 -11.87 -11.35
C PRO A 205 -13.96 -10.68 -11.78
N TYR A 206 -13.82 -10.49 -13.10
CA TYR A 206 -12.91 -9.48 -13.65
C TYR A 206 -13.20 -8.05 -13.14
N TRP A 207 -14.48 -7.68 -13.09
CA TRP A 207 -14.91 -6.37 -12.56
C TRP A 207 -14.49 -6.19 -11.09
N LEU A 208 -14.50 -7.27 -10.29
CA LEU A 208 -14.16 -7.21 -8.88
C LEU A 208 -12.64 -7.01 -8.71
N TYR A 209 -11.82 -7.67 -9.53
CA TYR A 209 -10.39 -7.40 -9.60
C TYR A 209 -10.11 -5.92 -9.90
N VAL A 210 -10.64 -5.38 -11.01
CA VAL A 210 -10.38 -3.99 -11.43
C VAL A 210 -10.86 -3.00 -10.36
N SER A 211 -12.08 -3.21 -9.85
CA SER A 211 -12.66 -2.34 -8.81
C SER A 211 -11.85 -2.38 -7.51
N THR A 212 -11.39 -3.57 -7.11
CA THR A 212 -10.56 -3.72 -5.91
C THR A 212 -9.22 -3.04 -6.10
N THR A 213 -8.52 -3.27 -7.21
CA THR A 213 -7.23 -2.62 -7.49
C THR A 213 -7.34 -1.10 -7.54
N ALA A 214 -8.41 -0.56 -8.12
CA ALA A 214 -8.64 0.89 -8.17
C ALA A 214 -8.96 1.51 -6.79
N THR A 215 -9.64 0.76 -5.90
CA THR A 215 -10.10 1.31 -4.60
C THR A 215 -9.15 1.02 -3.44
N LEU A 216 -8.36 -0.06 -3.53
CA LEU A 216 -7.43 -0.51 -2.49
C LEU A 216 -6.40 0.56 -2.05
N PRO A 217 -5.85 1.42 -2.94
CA PRO A 217 -4.98 2.51 -2.52
C PRO A 217 -5.64 3.46 -1.53
N HIS A 218 -6.91 3.85 -1.77
CA HIS A 218 -7.64 4.73 -0.88
C HIS A 218 -7.93 4.08 0.47
N LEU A 219 -8.31 2.79 0.46
CA LEU A 219 -8.51 2.01 1.68
C LEU A 219 -7.21 1.93 2.49
N CYS A 220 -6.09 1.60 1.84
CA CYS A 220 -4.76 1.56 2.48
C CYS A 220 -4.42 2.91 3.12
N SER A 221 -4.64 3.99 2.38
CA SER A 221 -4.48 5.36 2.82
C SER A 221 -5.32 5.72 4.07
N VAL A 222 -6.60 5.31 4.11
CA VAL A 222 -7.47 5.49 5.28
C VAL A 222 -6.97 4.66 6.46
N LEU A 223 -6.54 3.42 6.25
CA LEU A 223 -6.01 2.57 7.32
C LEU A 223 -4.67 3.09 7.88
N MET A 224 -3.79 3.61 7.03
CA MET A 224 -2.56 4.30 7.45
C MET A 224 -2.87 5.51 8.32
N TYR A 225 -3.96 6.22 8.02
CA TYR A 225 -4.45 7.34 8.82
C TYR A 225 -4.96 6.86 10.19
N LEU A 226 -5.85 5.86 10.22
CA LEU A 226 -6.41 5.32 11.47
C LEU A 226 -5.35 4.72 12.41
N THR A 227 -4.24 4.24 11.85
CA THR A 227 -3.12 3.68 12.63
C THR A 227 -2.06 4.71 13.02
N GLY A 228 -2.28 6.00 12.73
CA GLY A 228 -1.35 7.10 13.01
C GLY A 228 -0.08 7.08 12.16
N THR A 229 0.02 6.18 11.18
CA THR A 229 1.19 6.09 10.30
C THR A 229 1.30 7.33 9.40
N ARG A 230 0.16 7.87 8.96
CA ARG A 230 0.12 9.11 8.16
C ARG A 230 0.63 10.33 8.91
N ASP A 231 0.32 10.46 10.20
CA ASP A 231 0.74 11.60 11.00
C ASP A 231 2.26 11.62 11.16
N VAL A 232 2.89 10.44 11.33
CA VAL A 232 4.35 10.28 11.33
C VAL A 232 4.97 10.65 9.98
N ILE A 233 4.33 10.27 8.86
CA ILE A 233 4.80 10.62 7.51
C ILE A 233 4.70 12.14 7.27
N SER A 234 3.59 12.77 7.67
CA SER A 234 3.33 14.19 7.47
C SER A 234 4.30 15.08 8.29
N THR A 235 4.50 14.73 9.57
CA THR A 235 5.35 15.49 10.52
C THR A 235 6.84 15.41 10.18
N LYS A 236 7.34 14.25 9.72
CA LYS A 236 8.77 14.08 9.40
C LYS A 236 9.18 14.72 8.07
N HIS A 237 8.23 14.85 7.13
CA HIS A 237 8.51 15.43 5.82
C HIS A 237 8.16 16.91 5.74
N GLY A 238 8.04 17.64 6.85
CA GLY A 238 7.93 19.10 6.80
C GLY A 238 6.80 19.58 5.88
N VAL A 239 5.60 19.06 6.08
CA VAL A 239 4.42 19.81 5.69
C VAL A 239 4.22 20.83 6.80
N ALA A 240 4.81 22.01 6.61
CA ALA A 240 4.05 23.20 6.93
C ALA A 240 2.72 22.98 6.21
N ILE A 241 1.65 22.80 6.97
CA ILE A 241 0.32 23.08 6.47
C ILE A 241 0.38 24.60 6.25
N ASP A 242 0.90 25.02 5.10
CA ASP A 242 0.61 26.34 4.56
C ASP A 242 -0.89 26.30 4.23
N VAL A 243 -1.66 26.59 5.26
CA VAL A 243 -2.89 27.33 5.13
C VAL A 243 -2.46 28.74 5.45
#